data_AF-A0A813DYR4-F1
#
_entry.id   AF-A0A813DYR4-F1
#
_cell.length_a   1.000
_cell.length_b   1.000
_cell.length_c   1.000
_cell.angle_alpha   90.00
_cell.angle_beta   90.00
_cell.angle_gamma   90.00
#
_symmetry.space_group_name_H-M   'P 1'
#
loop_
_entity.id
_entity.type
_entity.pdbx_description
1 polymer ?
#
loop_
_entity_poly.entity_id
_entity_poly.type
_entity_poly.pdbx_seq_one_letter_code
_entity_poly.pdbx_strand_id
1 'polypeptide(L)'
;MRGWRELGNAWRSWASPLMQRPGSSCARWKREQQGAEDDSAAGGTVAIHFRCGKNLALSHRDMGFVTLATYRRLLQRHRPRRIRLVSSCIDTGAPNRCSLCKDLTHGVARLLEKSFSDSTVDVIWNQPVMDDFVTLACSPMTFCSPSTFCFFPALLAPYALLPRTSILFAGTALPLGPSVEWYELSGEHEMLSAATIRAWGPMSFAEKAERILSQLA
;
A
#
# COMPACT_ATOMS: atom_id res chain seq x y z
N MET A 1 -12.07 -0.48 24.36
CA MET A 1 -10.94 -1.16 23.67
C MET A 1 -11.20 -2.62 23.26
N ARG A 2 -12.10 -3.40 23.91
CA ARG A 2 -12.43 -4.79 23.49
C ARG A 2 -13.08 -4.89 22.10
N GLY A 3 -13.99 -3.97 21.76
CA GLY A 3 -14.79 -4.05 20.54
C GLY A 3 -14.00 -4.10 19.21
N TRP A 4 -12.81 -3.51 19.11
CA TRP A 4 -12.04 -3.51 17.86
C TRP A 4 -11.27 -4.80 17.60
N ARG A 5 -10.76 -5.46 18.64
CA ARG A 5 -10.17 -6.81 18.51
C ARG A 5 -11.25 -7.80 18.09
N GLU A 6 -12.42 -7.70 18.70
CA GLU A 6 -13.60 -8.51 18.35
C GLU A 6 -14.03 -8.23 16.91
N LEU A 7 -14.05 -6.98 16.46
CA LEU A 7 -14.41 -6.61 15.09
C LEU A 7 -13.37 -7.11 14.06
N GLY A 8 -12.07 -6.99 14.34
CA GLY A 8 -11.03 -7.52 13.46
C GLY A 8 -11.05 -9.06 13.36
N ASN A 9 -11.24 -9.75 14.48
CA ASN A 9 -11.35 -11.21 14.50
C ASN A 9 -12.65 -11.69 13.84
N ALA A 10 -13.78 -11.01 14.09
CA ALA A 10 -15.07 -11.29 13.45
C ALA A 10 -15.00 -11.05 11.94
N TRP A 11 -14.33 -9.98 11.51
CA TRP A 11 -14.11 -9.70 10.09
C TRP A 11 -13.34 -10.82 9.40
N ARG A 12 -12.22 -11.28 10.00
CA ARG A 12 -11.45 -12.40 9.44
C ARG A 12 -12.22 -13.71 9.46
N SER A 13 -12.90 -14.05 10.55
CA SER A 13 -13.65 -15.30 10.64
C SER A 13 -14.80 -15.37 9.64
N TRP A 14 -15.42 -14.23 9.35
CA TRP A 14 -16.50 -14.13 8.37
C TRP A 14 -15.99 -14.11 6.92
N ALA A 15 -14.99 -13.29 6.60
CA ALA A 15 -14.55 -13.09 5.22
C ALA A 15 -13.56 -14.14 4.71
N SER A 16 -12.72 -14.74 5.56
CA SER A 16 -11.68 -15.68 5.10
C SER A 16 -12.26 -16.92 4.40
N PRO A 17 -13.32 -17.59 4.92
CA PRO A 17 -13.91 -18.74 4.24
C PRO A 17 -14.52 -18.38 2.89
N LEU A 18 -15.13 -17.19 2.77
CA LEU A 18 -15.71 -16.71 1.51
C LEU A 18 -14.65 -16.44 0.46
N MET A 19 -13.50 -15.91 0.88
CA MET A 19 -12.37 -15.61 0.01
C MET A 19 -11.61 -16.88 -0.43
N GLN A 20 -11.65 -17.96 0.33
CA GLN A 20 -10.91 -19.20 0.00
C GLN A 20 -11.73 -20.23 -0.80
N ARG A 21 -13.02 -20.01 -1.00
CA ARG A 21 -13.89 -20.95 -1.73
C ARG A 21 -13.46 -21.13 -3.20
N PRO A 22 -13.52 -22.34 -3.76
CA PRO A 22 -13.41 -22.55 -5.19
C PRO A 22 -14.40 -21.63 -5.94
N GLY A 23 -13.90 -20.83 -6.88
CA GLY A 23 -14.71 -19.85 -7.61
C GLY A 23 -14.83 -18.46 -6.97
N SER A 24 -14.24 -18.23 -5.79
CA SER A 24 -14.15 -16.90 -5.18
C SER A 24 -13.32 -15.92 -6.03
N SER A 25 -13.44 -14.63 -5.74
CA SER A 25 -12.61 -13.60 -6.36
C SER A 25 -11.11 -13.84 -6.14
N CYS A 26 -10.68 -14.32 -4.96
CA CYS A 26 -9.27 -14.67 -4.75
C CYS A 26 -8.83 -15.92 -5.51
N ALA A 27 -9.69 -16.95 -5.62
CA ALA A 27 -9.35 -18.15 -6.38
C ALA A 27 -9.22 -17.82 -7.88
N ARG A 28 -10.10 -16.95 -8.40
CA ARG A 28 -10.00 -16.42 -9.77
C ARG A 28 -8.73 -15.59 -9.96
N TRP A 29 -8.52 -14.62 -9.07
CA TRP A 29 -7.34 -13.76 -9.09
C TRP A 29 -6.05 -14.58 -9.08
N LYS A 30 -5.94 -15.60 -8.20
CA LYS A 30 -4.76 -16.49 -8.15
C LYS A 30 -4.50 -17.21 -9.46
N ARG A 31 -5.54 -17.72 -10.13
CA ARG A 31 -5.38 -18.37 -11.45
C ARG A 31 -4.91 -17.40 -12.52
N GLU A 32 -5.43 -16.18 -12.52
CA GLU A 32 -4.98 -15.12 -13.44
C GLU A 32 -3.52 -14.71 -13.19
N GLN A 33 -3.04 -14.82 -11.94
CA GLN A 33 -1.64 -14.56 -11.60
C GLN A 33 -0.71 -15.75 -11.91
N GLN A 34 -1.15 -16.98 -11.65
CA GLN A 34 -0.36 -18.21 -11.86
C GLN A 34 -0.05 -18.49 -13.33
N GLY A 35 -0.86 -17.98 -14.27
CA GLY A 35 -0.51 -18.02 -15.70
C GLY A 35 0.73 -17.20 -16.08
N ALA A 36 1.34 -16.47 -15.13
CA ALA A 36 2.47 -15.58 -15.35
C ALA A 36 3.69 -15.87 -14.44
N GLU A 37 3.66 -16.87 -13.55
CA GLU A 37 4.76 -17.15 -12.60
C GLU A 37 5.27 -18.58 -12.74
N ASP A 38 6.55 -18.73 -13.11
CA ASP A 38 7.29 -20.00 -13.09
C ASP A 38 7.70 -20.33 -11.63
N ASP A 39 7.20 -21.46 -11.12
CA ASP A 39 6.94 -21.78 -9.70
C ASP A 39 8.19 -22.06 -8.82
N SER A 40 9.40 -21.66 -9.21
CA SER A 40 10.64 -22.27 -8.70
C SER A 40 11.59 -21.44 -7.81
N ALA A 41 11.28 -20.20 -7.40
CA ALA A 41 12.15 -19.46 -6.46
C ALA A 41 11.41 -18.65 -5.40
N ALA A 42 12.11 -18.50 -4.27
CA ALA A 42 11.60 -18.21 -2.94
C ALA A 42 11.11 -16.76 -2.68
N GLY A 43 10.50 -16.08 -3.64
CA GLY A 43 9.94 -14.73 -3.44
C GLY A 43 8.47 -14.66 -3.87
N GLY A 44 7.57 -14.28 -2.96
CA GLY A 44 6.14 -14.14 -3.28
C GLY A 44 5.78 -12.82 -3.98
N THR A 45 4.50 -12.67 -4.35
CA THR A 45 3.91 -11.38 -4.72
C THR A 45 3.64 -10.52 -3.47
N VAL A 46 4.00 -9.23 -3.53
CA VAL A 46 3.53 -8.21 -2.58
C VAL A 46 2.65 -7.19 -3.31
N ALA A 47 1.49 -6.88 -2.73
CA ALA A 47 0.63 -5.79 -3.17
C ALA A 47 0.88 -4.57 -2.28
N ILE A 48 1.28 -3.46 -2.87
CA ILE A 48 1.53 -2.20 -2.18
C ILE A 48 0.38 -1.25 -2.50
N HIS A 49 -0.38 -0.85 -1.49
CA HIS A 49 -1.33 0.24 -1.68
C HIS A 49 -0.63 1.59 -1.49
N PHE A 50 -0.47 2.32 -2.60
CA PHE A 50 0.07 3.68 -2.62
C PHE A 50 -1.07 4.68 -2.59
N ARG A 51 -1.37 5.21 -1.40
CA ARG A 51 -2.37 6.27 -1.27
C ARG A 51 -1.80 7.59 -1.79
N CYS A 52 -2.42 8.20 -2.80
CA CYS A 52 -2.00 9.52 -3.27
C CYS A 52 -2.95 10.64 -2.84
N GLY A 53 -4.24 10.59 -3.20
CA GLY A 53 -5.14 11.74 -3.07
C GLY A 53 -5.15 12.40 -1.69
N LYS A 54 -5.41 11.64 -0.62
CA LYS A 54 -5.39 12.19 0.76
C LYS A 54 -3.99 12.48 1.30
N ASN A 55 -2.94 11.86 0.75
CA ASN A 55 -1.55 12.17 1.11
C ASN A 55 -1.10 13.50 0.51
N LEU A 56 -1.65 13.84 -0.66
CA LEU A 56 -1.56 15.19 -1.22
C LEU A 56 -2.52 16.17 -0.55
N ALA A 57 -3.68 15.72 -0.09
CA ALA A 57 -4.65 16.56 0.62
C ALA A 57 -4.22 16.73 2.08
N LEU A 58 -3.17 17.53 2.25
CA LEU A 58 -2.77 18.50 3.29
C LEU A 58 -3.50 18.60 4.67
N SER A 59 -4.45 17.73 5.05
CA SER A 59 -5.33 17.90 6.20
C SER A 59 -4.91 17.13 7.45
N HIS A 60 -4.07 16.09 7.34
CA HIS A 60 -3.62 15.30 8.49
C HIS A 60 -2.09 15.27 8.58
N ARG A 61 -1.54 15.36 9.81
CA ARG A 61 -0.09 15.36 10.07
C ARG A 61 0.53 13.97 9.89
N ASP A 62 -0.26 12.92 10.10
CA ASP A 62 0.18 11.51 10.00
C ASP A 62 -0.02 10.92 8.60
N MET A 63 -0.28 11.78 7.61
CA MET A 63 -0.34 11.42 6.19
C MET A 63 0.96 11.79 5.51
N GLY A 64 1.31 11.04 4.48
CA GLY A 64 2.55 11.24 3.74
C GLY A 64 2.88 10.05 2.85
N PHE A 65 3.99 10.18 2.15
CA PHE A 65 4.49 9.14 1.26
C PHE A 65 5.62 8.37 1.93
N VAL A 66 5.47 7.05 1.98
CA VAL A 66 6.51 6.15 2.49
C VAL A 66 7.73 6.23 1.58
N THR A 67 8.93 6.36 2.17
CA THR A 67 10.17 6.49 1.40
C THR A 67 10.70 5.14 0.93
N LEU A 68 11.63 5.17 -0.03
CA LEU A 68 12.32 3.98 -0.53
C LEU A 68 13.19 3.32 0.54
N ALA A 69 13.69 4.07 1.52
CA ALA A 69 14.39 3.53 2.67
C ALA A 69 13.49 2.58 3.48
N THR A 70 12.24 2.97 3.74
CA THR A 70 11.26 2.12 4.43
C THR A 70 10.90 0.90 3.60
N TYR A 71 10.66 1.07 2.29
CA TYR A 71 10.41 -0.06 1.39
C TYR A 71 11.55 -1.07 1.42
N ARG A 72 12.81 -0.61 1.29
CA ARG A 72 14.01 -1.47 1.36
C ARG A 72 14.06 -2.20 2.69
N ARG A 73 13.98 -1.49 3.81
CA ARG A 73 14.05 -2.09 5.15
C ARG A 73 13.03 -3.23 5.35
N LEU A 74 11.80 -3.02 4.91
CA LEU A 74 10.70 -3.96 5.14
C LEU A 74 10.66 -5.07 4.09
N LEU A 75 10.77 -4.75 2.80
CA LEU A 75 10.59 -5.73 1.73
C LEU A 75 11.84 -6.56 1.43
N GLN A 76 13.05 -6.07 1.74
CA GLN A 76 14.30 -6.78 1.45
C GLN A 76 14.42 -8.11 2.22
N ARG A 77 13.74 -8.23 3.38
CA ARG A 77 13.62 -9.50 4.14
C ARG A 77 12.75 -10.53 3.43
N HIS A 78 11.82 -10.09 2.61
CA HIS A 78 10.85 -10.94 1.92
C HIS A 78 11.21 -11.21 0.46
N ARG A 79 12.16 -10.44 -0.11
CA ARG A 79 12.67 -10.58 -1.49
C ARG A 79 11.54 -10.89 -2.49
N PRO A 80 10.53 -10.00 -2.59
CA PRO A 80 9.37 -10.27 -3.43
C PRO A 80 9.82 -10.51 -4.88
N ARG A 81 9.27 -11.50 -5.58
CA ARG A 81 9.50 -11.63 -7.03
C ARG A 81 8.67 -10.64 -7.83
N ARG A 82 7.53 -10.23 -7.26
CA ARG A 82 6.57 -9.37 -7.92
C ARG A 82 6.03 -8.34 -6.93
N ILE A 83 6.02 -7.09 -7.34
CA ILE A 83 5.49 -5.97 -6.59
C ILE A 83 4.34 -5.38 -7.41
N ARG A 84 3.12 -5.41 -6.87
CA ARG A 84 1.94 -4.81 -7.50
C ARG A 84 1.60 -3.51 -6.79
N LEU A 85 1.91 -2.38 -7.42
CA LEU A 85 1.66 -1.05 -6.89
C LEU A 85 0.23 -0.61 -7.24
N VAL A 86 -0.66 -0.72 -6.26
CA VAL A 86 -2.08 -0.39 -6.37
C VAL A 86 -2.29 1.07 -5.98
N SER A 87 -2.88 1.87 -6.87
CA SER A 87 -3.24 3.25 -6.58
C SER A 87 -4.42 3.72 -7.44
N SER A 88 -5.13 4.73 -6.96
CA SER A 88 -6.26 5.34 -7.65
C SER A 88 -6.34 6.83 -7.36
N CYS A 89 -7.14 7.54 -8.17
CA CYS A 89 -7.38 8.96 -7.97
C CYS A 89 -8.79 9.28 -7.43
N ILE A 90 -9.52 8.27 -6.96
CA ILE A 90 -10.91 8.36 -6.48
C ILE A 90 -11.11 9.47 -5.43
N ASP A 91 -10.10 9.71 -4.60
CA ASP A 91 -10.16 10.70 -3.51
C ASP A 91 -9.51 12.05 -3.83
N THR A 92 -9.19 12.33 -5.09
CA THR A 92 -8.46 13.56 -5.45
C THR A 92 -9.36 14.78 -5.57
N GLY A 93 -10.65 14.59 -5.89
CA GLY A 93 -11.66 15.65 -6.03
C GLY A 93 -11.40 16.65 -7.17
N ALA A 94 -10.34 16.49 -7.97
CA ALA A 94 -9.99 17.37 -9.08
C ALA A 94 -9.14 16.65 -10.15
N PRO A 95 -9.39 16.83 -11.47
CA PRO A 95 -8.66 16.17 -12.55
C PRO A 95 -7.13 16.37 -12.49
N ASN A 96 -6.67 17.60 -12.22
CA ASN A 96 -5.23 17.89 -12.19
C ASN A 96 -4.49 17.15 -11.05
N ARG A 97 -5.18 16.89 -9.94
CA ARG A 97 -4.63 16.09 -8.83
C ARG A 97 -4.58 14.60 -9.18
N CYS A 98 -5.52 14.12 -10.01
CA CYS A 98 -5.47 12.76 -10.54
C CYS A 98 -4.24 12.55 -11.44
N SER A 99 -3.92 13.51 -12.32
CA SER A 99 -2.70 13.45 -13.14
C SER A 99 -1.43 13.42 -12.27
N LEU A 100 -1.31 14.36 -11.32
CA LEU A 100 -0.19 14.37 -10.37
C LEU A 100 -0.05 13.02 -9.64
N CYS A 101 -1.17 12.44 -9.20
CA CYS A 101 -1.12 11.14 -8.54
C CYS A 101 -0.65 10.01 -9.46
N LYS A 102 -1.07 10.00 -10.72
CA LYS A 102 -0.60 9.03 -11.70
C LYS A 102 0.92 9.15 -11.87
N ASP A 103 1.43 10.37 -12.01
CA ASP A 103 2.86 10.64 -12.21
C ASP A 103 3.68 10.20 -11.00
N LEU A 104 3.20 10.49 -9.78
CA LEU A 104 3.82 10.03 -8.54
C LEU A 104 3.82 8.50 -8.44
N THR A 105 2.71 7.83 -8.74
CA THR A 105 2.63 6.36 -8.71
C THR A 105 3.63 5.73 -9.68
N HIS A 106 3.72 6.22 -10.92
CA HIS A 106 4.70 5.70 -11.89
C HIS A 106 6.14 6.05 -11.50
N GLY A 107 6.37 7.22 -10.90
CA GLY A 107 7.68 7.57 -10.36
C GLY A 107 8.12 6.64 -9.24
N VAL A 108 7.22 6.33 -8.30
CA VAL A 108 7.48 5.37 -7.21
C VAL A 108 7.72 3.96 -7.76
N ALA A 109 6.95 3.53 -8.78
CA ALA A 109 7.21 2.25 -9.44
C ALA A 109 8.64 2.17 -9.99
N ARG A 110 9.12 3.21 -10.69
CA ARG A 110 10.51 3.27 -11.17
C ARG A 110 11.55 3.25 -10.06
N LEU A 111 11.27 3.85 -8.90
CA LEU A 111 12.16 3.79 -7.74
C LEU A 111 12.23 2.37 -7.14
N LEU A 112 11.09 1.68 -7.11
CA LEU A 112 10.99 0.30 -6.67
C LEU A 112 11.73 -0.64 -7.63
N GLU A 113 11.51 -0.51 -8.94
CA GLU A 113 12.21 -1.30 -9.98
C GLU A 113 13.74 -1.19 -9.83
N LYS A 114 14.24 0.04 -9.61
CA LYS A 114 15.67 0.27 -9.39
C LYS A 114 16.21 -0.34 -8.11
N SER A 115 15.39 -0.44 -7.06
CA SER A 115 15.82 -0.92 -5.74
C SER A 115 15.64 -2.41 -5.54
N PHE A 116 14.73 -3.01 -6.29
CA PHE A 116 14.39 -4.42 -6.28
C PHE A 116 14.54 -4.96 -7.70
N SER A 117 15.77 -4.94 -8.20
CA SER A 117 16.10 -5.29 -9.60
C SER A 117 15.72 -6.73 -9.99
N ASP A 118 15.60 -7.61 -8.99
CA ASP A 118 15.21 -9.01 -9.17
C ASP A 118 13.68 -9.20 -9.13
N SER A 119 12.92 -8.11 -8.98
CA SER A 119 11.46 -8.10 -8.88
C SER A 119 10.84 -7.44 -10.11
N THR A 120 9.72 -8.00 -10.57
CA THR A 120 8.83 -7.32 -11.53
C THR A 120 7.92 -6.34 -10.79
N VAL A 121 7.83 -5.09 -11.24
CA VAL A 121 6.92 -4.09 -10.65
C VAL A 121 5.78 -3.80 -11.62
N ASP A 122 4.54 -4.08 -11.22
CA ASP A 122 3.33 -3.75 -11.98
C ASP A 122 2.61 -2.56 -11.36
N VAL A 123 2.19 -1.60 -12.18
CA VAL A 123 1.31 -0.51 -11.75
C VAL A 123 -0.14 -0.86 -12.03
N ILE A 124 -0.94 -0.98 -10.97
CA ILE A 124 -2.39 -1.14 -11.02
C ILE A 124 -3.00 0.23 -10.73
N TRP A 125 -3.37 0.94 -11.79
CA TRP A 125 -3.85 2.31 -11.70
C TRP A 125 -5.35 2.42 -11.98
N ASN A 126 -6.07 3.04 -11.04
CA ASN A 126 -7.45 3.49 -11.20
C ASN A 126 -8.44 2.41 -11.65
N GLN A 127 -8.26 1.20 -11.11
CA GLN A 127 -9.23 0.11 -11.24
C GLN A 127 -10.46 0.38 -10.36
N PRO A 128 -11.58 -0.34 -10.58
CA PRO A 128 -12.69 -0.35 -9.65
C PRO A 128 -12.22 -0.65 -8.21
N VAL A 129 -12.79 0.03 -7.22
CA VAL A 129 -12.42 -0.12 -5.79
C VAL A 129 -12.45 -1.57 -5.31
N MET A 130 -13.40 -2.35 -5.84
CA MET A 130 -13.51 -3.77 -5.50
C MET A 130 -12.36 -4.60 -6.05
N ASP A 131 -11.81 -4.25 -7.20
CA ASP A 131 -10.66 -4.96 -7.81
C ASP A 131 -9.37 -4.62 -7.08
N ASP A 132 -9.21 -3.36 -6.65
CA ASP A 132 -8.14 -2.95 -5.73
C ASP A 132 -8.24 -3.71 -4.41
N PHE A 133 -9.46 -3.82 -3.85
CA PHE A 133 -9.72 -4.55 -2.61
C PHE A 133 -9.35 -6.03 -2.75
N VAL A 134 -9.78 -6.69 -3.83
CA VAL A 134 -9.44 -8.10 -4.11
C VAL A 134 -7.94 -8.27 -4.27
N THR A 135 -7.28 -7.39 -5.04
CA THR A 135 -5.83 -7.46 -5.22
C THR A 135 -5.08 -7.38 -3.89
N LEU A 136 -5.47 -6.44 -3.02
CA LEU A 136 -4.86 -6.28 -1.70
C LEU A 136 -5.23 -7.40 -0.73
N ALA A 137 -6.43 -7.96 -0.80
CA ALA A 137 -6.87 -9.00 0.13
C ALA A 137 -6.36 -10.40 -0.25
N CYS A 138 -6.14 -10.65 -1.54
CA CYS A 138 -5.78 -11.97 -2.06
C CYS A 138 -4.26 -12.13 -2.29
N SER A 139 -3.50 -11.04 -2.24
CA SER A 139 -2.04 -11.07 -2.34
C SER A 139 -1.43 -11.83 -1.16
N PRO A 140 -0.36 -12.64 -1.37
CA PRO A 140 0.37 -13.30 -0.28
C PRO A 140 0.84 -12.34 0.81
N MET A 141 1.24 -11.14 0.40
CA MET A 141 1.64 -10.05 1.27
C MET A 141 0.98 -8.75 0.84
N THR A 142 0.53 -7.96 1.81
CA THR A 142 0.00 -6.63 1.56
C THR A 142 0.71 -5.57 2.39
N PHE A 143 1.24 -4.57 1.70
CA PHE A 143 1.86 -3.39 2.28
C PHE A 143 0.91 -2.21 2.18
N CYS A 144 0.56 -1.62 3.31
CA CYS A 144 -0.26 -0.41 3.34
C CYS A 144 0.60 0.81 3.56
N SER A 145 0.42 1.87 2.76
CA SER A 145 0.67 3.24 3.23
C SER A 145 -0.43 3.66 4.23
N PRO A 146 -0.28 4.78 4.97
CA PRO A 146 -1.33 5.29 5.85
C PRO A 146 -2.66 5.46 5.09
N SER A 147 -3.61 4.55 5.33
CA SER A 147 -4.87 4.47 4.60
C SER A 147 -5.87 3.57 5.32
N THR A 148 -7.05 4.12 5.62
CA THR A 148 -8.18 3.34 6.15
C THR A 148 -8.71 2.34 5.12
N PHE A 149 -8.61 2.65 3.82
CA PHE A 149 -9.01 1.72 2.77
C PHE A 149 -8.14 0.46 2.76
N CYS A 150 -6.81 0.61 2.77
CA CYS A 150 -5.90 -0.54 2.71
C CYS A 150 -5.96 -1.41 3.97
N PHE A 151 -6.29 -0.82 5.12
CA PHE A 151 -6.34 -1.53 6.38
C PHE A 151 -7.23 -2.79 6.32
N PHE A 152 -8.46 -2.66 5.82
CA PHE A 152 -9.43 -3.78 5.79
C PHE A 152 -9.03 -4.95 4.88
N PRO A 153 -8.67 -4.76 3.59
CA PRO A 153 -8.21 -5.87 2.76
C PRO A 153 -6.89 -6.45 3.26
N ALA A 154 -6.00 -5.65 3.85
CA ALA A 154 -4.77 -6.18 4.44
C ALA A 154 -5.04 -7.15 5.60
N LEU A 155 -6.13 -6.98 6.37
CA LEU A 155 -6.53 -7.98 7.37
C LEU A 155 -6.99 -9.31 6.76
N LEU A 156 -7.26 -9.37 5.46
CA LEU A 156 -7.63 -10.60 4.77
C LEU A 156 -6.44 -11.26 4.07
N ALA A 157 -5.36 -10.51 3.85
CA ALA A 157 -4.12 -11.04 3.31
C ALA A 157 -3.45 -12.03 4.31
N PRO A 158 -2.74 -13.06 3.83
CA PRO A 158 -2.00 -13.98 4.69
C PRO A 158 -0.93 -13.30 5.55
N TYR A 159 -0.34 -12.21 5.06
CA TYR A 159 0.61 -11.39 5.79
C TYR A 159 0.44 -9.90 5.44
N ALA A 160 0.49 -9.03 6.45
CA ALA A 160 0.21 -7.60 6.30
C ALA A 160 1.27 -6.73 6.99
N LEU A 161 1.78 -5.74 6.26
CA LEU A 161 2.66 -4.69 6.74
C LEU A 161 1.82 -3.41 6.90
N LEU A 162 1.55 -3.02 8.15
CA LEU A 162 0.68 -1.89 8.48
C LEU A 162 1.46 -0.76 9.17
N PRO A 163 1.27 0.50 8.76
CA PRO A 163 1.93 1.62 9.40
C PRO A 163 1.26 1.96 10.73
N ARG A 164 2.05 2.17 11.77
CA ARG A 164 1.55 2.68 13.05
C ARG A 164 1.28 4.18 12.92
N THR A 165 0.02 4.56 12.76
CA THR A 165 -0.40 5.96 12.57
C THR A 165 -1.64 6.27 13.39
N SER A 166 -1.87 7.55 13.72
CA SER A 166 -3.09 7.97 14.43
C SER A 166 -4.38 7.65 13.66
N ILE A 167 -4.29 7.56 12.33
CA ILE A 167 -5.38 7.22 11.42
C ILE A 167 -5.87 5.79 11.67
N LEU A 168 -4.96 4.89 12.06
CA LEU A 168 -5.25 3.50 12.38
C LEU A 168 -5.16 3.32 13.90
N PHE A 169 -6.33 3.27 14.57
CA PHE A 169 -6.44 3.03 16.01
C PHE A 169 -5.71 4.05 16.91
N ALA A 170 -5.70 5.34 16.53
CA ALA A 170 -5.02 6.38 17.29
C ALA A 170 -3.53 6.05 17.57
N GLY A 171 -2.87 5.32 16.66
CA GLY A 171 -1.47 4.91 16.81
C GLY A 171 -1.25 3.67 17.67
N THR A 172 -2.32 3.03 18.15
CA THR A 172 -2.21 1.83 18.98
C THR A 172 -2.07 0.60 18.11
N ALA A 173 -0.94 -0.12 18.24
CA ALA A 173 -0.79 -1.44 17.64
C ALA A 173 -1.75 -2.42 18.34
N LEU A 174 -2.81 -2.80 17.65
CA LEU A 174 -3.67 -3.87 18.13
C LEU A 174 -3.04 -5.22 17.78
N PRO A 175 -3.03 -6.21 18.69
CA PRO A 175 -2.65 -7.57 18.39
C PRO A 175 -3.74 -8.22 17.55
N LEU A 176 -3.68 -7.98 16.24
CA LEU A 176 -4.63 -8.48 15.24
C LEU A 176 -4.26 -9.88 14.73
N GLY A 177 -3.22 -10.50 15.29
CA GLY A 177 -2.72 -11.84 14.94
C GLY A 177 -1.23 -11.83 14.54
N PRO A 178 -0.59 -13.01 14.44
CA PRO A 178 0.83 -13.15 14.10
C PRO A 178 1.16 -12.74 12.66
N SER A 179 0.15 -12.69 11.78
CA SER A 179 0.27 -12.31 10.38
C SER A 179 0.32 -10.80 10.12
N VAL A 180 0.29 -9.97 11.16
CA VAL A 180 0.34 -8.50 11.03
C VAL A 180 1.62 -7.99 11.66
N GLU A 181 2.47 -7.35 10.86
CA GLU A 181 3.63 -6.61 11.33
C GLU A 181 3.34 -5.11 11.24
N TRP A 182 3.49 -4.44 12.39
CA TRP A 182 3.38 -2.99 12.50
C TRP A 182 4.74 -2.35 12.28
N TYR A 183 4.82 -1.35 11.40
CA TYR A 183 6.05 -0.59 11.20
C TYR A 183 5.88 0.88 11.60
N GLU A 184 6.97 1.48 12.10
CA GLU A 184 7.00 2.87 12.53
C GLU A 184 7.29 3.80 11.37
N LEU A 185 6.61 4.96 11.38
CA LEU A 185 6.86 6.09 10.49
C LEU A 185 7.42 7.27 11.28
N SER A 186 8.52 7.02 12.00
CA SER A 186 9.16 8.03 12.84
C SER A 186 10.14 8.89 12.01
N GLY A 187 9.68 10.07 11.61
CA GLY A 187 10.52 11.10 10.97
C GLY A 187 10.58 11.03 9.44
N GLU A 188 11.22 12.05 8.86
CA GLU A 188 11.21 12.30 7.41
C GLU A 188 12.00 11.26 6.61
N HIS A 189 12.90 10.50 7.25
CA HIS A 189 13.61 9.41 6.56
C HIS A 189 12.70 8.23 6.22
N GLU A 190 11.61 8.03 6.98
CA GLU A 190 10.66 6.92 6.78
C GLU A 190 9.42 7.35 5.99
N MET A 191 9.02 8.62 6.13
CA MET A 191 7.87 9.17 5.43
C MET A 191 8.09 10.64 5.12
N LEU A 192 7.93 11.00 3.86
CA LEU A 192 7.77 12.38 3.46
C LEU A 192 6.37 12.85 3.90
N SER A 193 6.31 13.64 4.96
CA SER A 193 5.04 14.03 5.57
C SER A 193 4.28 15.04 4.70
N ALA A 194 2.95 15.01 4.77
CA ALA A 194 2.11 16.03 4.14
C ALA A 194 2.41 17.43 4.68
N ALA A 195 2.94 17.55 5.92
CA ALA A 195 3.38 18.80 6.51
C ALA A 195 4.63 19.36 5.80
N THR A 196 5.63 18.52 5.53
CA THR A 196 6.81 18.89 4.74
C THR A 196 6.41 19.35 3.34
N ILE A 197 5.53 18.62 2.66
CA ILE A 197 5.06 18.98 1.31
C ILE A 197 4.32 20.32 1.32
N ARG A 198 3.55 20.64 2.38
CA ARG A 198 2.91 21.96 2.54
C ARG A 198 3.92 23.09 2.67
N ALA A 199 5.00 22.87 3.43
CA ALA A 199 5.98 23.90 3.74
C ALA A 199 6.75 24.39 2.51
N TRP A 200 6.72 23.65 1.40
CA TRP A 200 7.34 24.06 0.13
C TRP A 200 6.63 25.21 -0.58
N GLY A 201 5.40 25.55 -0.18
CA GLY A 201 4.66 26.66 -0.76
C GLY A 201 4.04 26.35 -2.13
N PRO A 202 3.68 27.39 -2.90
CA PRO A 202 3.10 27.22 -4.24
C PRO A 202 4.17 26.72 -5.22
N MET A 203 3.82 25.65 -5.94
CA MET A 203 4.64 25.04 -6.99
C MET A 203 3.68 24.52 -8.07
N SER A 204 4.17 24.41 -9.31
CA SER A 204 3.45 23.65 -10.33
C SER A 204 3.34 22.17 -9.93
N PHE A 205 2.42 21.43 -10.54
CA PHE A 205 2.28 20.00 -10.24
C PHE A 205 3.51 19.19 -10.69
N ALA A 206 4.16 19.58 -11.79
CA ALA A 206 5.37 18.93 -12.27
C ALA A 206 6.53 19.09 -11.28
N GLU A 207 6.83 20.34 -10.88
CA GLU A 207 7.91 20.60 -9.90
C GLU A 207 7.63 19.91 -8.56
N LYS A 208 6.34 19.86 -8.15
CA LYS A 208 5.93 19.14 -6.94
C LYS A 208 6.14 17.63 -7.06
N ALA A 209 5.82 17.04 -8.20
CA ALA A 209 6.04 15.62 -8.46
C ALA A 209 7.54 15.27 -8.40
N GLU A 210 8.37 16.04 -9.11
CA GLU A 210 9.82 15.86 -9.12
C GLU A 210 10.41 16.00 -7.72
N ARG A 211 10.01 17.03 -6.98
CA ARG A 211 10.48 17.25 -5.62
C ARG A 211 10.07 16.11 -4.68
N ILE A 212 8.82 15.64 -4.74
CA ILE A 212 8.38 14.46 -3.97
C ILE A 212 9.26 13.26 -4.32
N LEU A 213 9.38 12.91 -5.61
CA LEU A 213 10.14 11.75 -6.04
C LEU A 213 11.62 11.82 -5.64
N SER A 214 12.22 13.01 -5.68
CA SER A 214 13.60 13.20 -5.22
C SER A 214 13.79 12.93 -3.73
N GLN A 215 12.78 13.23 -2.91
CA GLN A 215 12.80 13.01 -1.46
C GLN A 215 12.42 11.57 -1.09
N LEU A 216 11.75 10.84 -1.98
CA LEU A 216 11.40 9.44 -1.76
C LEU A 216 12.53 8.47 -2.11
N ALA A 217 13.47 8.87 -2.98
CA ALA A 217 14.60 8.04 -3.43
C ALA A 217 15.63 7.77 -2.32
#